data_AF-A0A1F9FEB0-F1
#
_entry.id   AF-A0A1F9FEB0-F1
#
_cell.length_a   1.000
_cell.length_b   1.000
_cell.length_c   1.000
_cell.angle_alpha   90.00
_cell.angle_beta   90.00
_cell.angle_gamma   90.00
#
_symmetry.space_group_name_H-M   'P 1'
#
loop_
_entity.id
_entity.type
_entity.pdbx_description
1 polymer ?
#
loop_
_entity_poly.entity_id
_entity_poly.type
_entity_poly.pdbx_seq_one_letter_code
_entity_poly.pdbx_strand_id
1 'polypeptide(L)'
;MKTFLYRTLPKDYQGEIYLWDVDKTYLNTEFESIWGLLKIFFEASIDKKSIPGTTELLLELRRGVETEIGIHPIYFISASPVWLKKILEGKFLVDGVQHDGITLKDYVRFWKFYRVLPLKNNFAYKLLSLLVHRQLMPKGATETLFGDDFEYDAHVYSLYADMIEGKMDLNHLEETLKTQGVKNILRKAILKEARKFLTENDFSKQPIVNHIFIYMIRHTDLHVFKQFPRVIPTRNYIQTAAILYEKKRISKKGFQRVANAFELRYPKNQWSLNSSLLELEDRGLISQATSSDLRFWK
;
A
#
# COMPACT_ATOMS: atom_id res chain seq x y z
N MET A 1 -7.54 -14.84 6.21
CA MET A 1 -6.33 -14.43 5.48
C MET A 1 -5.23 -15.47 5.72
N LYS A 2 -4.27 -15.57 4.81
CA LYS A 2 -3.05 -16.36 4.98
C LYS A 2 -1.87 -15.46 4.63
N THR A 3 -0.96 -15.30 5.58
CA THR A 3 0.26 -14.53 5.41
C THR A 3 1.41 -15.48 5.13
N PHE A 4 2.22 -15.14 4.12
CA PHE A 4 3.44 -15.81 3.76
C PHE A 4 4.58 -14.85 4.06
N LEU A 5 5.40 -15.15 5.07
CA LEU A 5 6.59 -14.38 5.41
C LEU A 5 7.82 -15.05 4.79
N TYR A 6 8.61 -14.26 4.08
CA TYR A 6 9.89 -14.69 3.46
C TYR A 6 11.09 -14.16 4.23
N ARG A 7 10.90 -13.08 4.98
CA ARG A 7 11.86 -12.57 5.94
C ARG A 7 11.19 -12.36 7.29
N THR A 8 11.87 -12.79 8.34
CA THR A 8 11.52 -12.44 9.72
C THR A 8 12.42 -11.29 10.13
N LEU A 9 11.82 -10.17 10.53
CA LEU A 9 12.57 -9.02 11.03
C LEU A 9 13.02 -9.26 12.49
N PRO A 10 14.17 -8.70 12.91
CA PRO A 10 14.57 -8.70 14.31
C PRO A 10 13.49 -8.09 15.20
N LYS A 11 13.30 -8.62 16.42
CA LYS A 11 12.25 -8.15 17.35
C LYS A 11 12.43 -6.68 17.77
N ASP A 12 13.68 -6.23 17.77
CA ASP A 12 14.14 -4.88 18.10
C ASP A 12 14.26 -3.96 16.88
N TYR A 13 13.80 -4.39 15.71
CA TYR A 13 13.76 -3.55 14.51
C TYR A 13 12.86 -2.33 14.74
N GLN A 14 13.40 -1.14 14.48
CA GLN A 14 12.73 0.16 14.63
C GLN A 14 12.59 0.94 13.32
N GLY A 15 12.91 0.31 12.18
CA GLY A 15 12.86 0.95 10.88
C GLY A 15 11.45 1.03 10.30
N GLU A 16 11.36 1.65 9.12
CA GLU A 16 10.12 1.79 8.37
C GLU A 16 9.90 0.58 7.46
N ILE A 17 8.65 0.10 7.45
CA ILE A 17 8.16 -0.97 6.59
C ILE A 17 7.24 -0.37 5.53
N TYR A 18 7.40 -0.80 4.27
CA TYR A 18 6.53 -0.42 3.17
C TYR A 18 5.49 -1.50 2.91
N LEU A 19 4.22 -1.17 3.10
CA LEU A 19 3.11 -2.11 2.93
C LEU A 19 2.25 -1.69 1.74
N TRP A 20 2.20 -2.54 0.73
CA TRP A 20 1.61 -2.23 -0.56
C TRP A 20 0.35 -3.05 -0.82
N ASP A 21 -0.71 -2.40 -1.29
CA ASP A 21 -1.73 -3.12 -2.07
C ASP A 21 -1.16 -3.54 -3.43
N VAL A 22 -1.73 -4.60 -3.99
CA VAL A 22 -1.28 -5.18 -5.26
C VAL A 22 -2.16 -4.69 -6.40
N ASP A 23 -3.47 -4.92 -6.30
CA ASP A 23 -4.42 -4.67 -7.36
C ASP A 23 -4.66 -3.16 -7.47
N LYS A 24 -4.65 -2.59 -8.69
CA LYS A 24 -4.88 -1.15 -8.95
C LYS A 24 -3.91 -0.15 -8.29
N THR A 25 -2.99 -0.64 -7.45
CA THR A 25 -1.89 0.10 -6.86
C THR A 25 -0.56 -0.25 -7.52
N TYR A 26 -0.14 -1.51 -7.57
CA TYR A 26 1.07 -1.95 -8.28
C TYR A 26 0.76 -2.41 -9.72
N LEU A 27 -0.29 -3.22 -9.88
CA LEU A 27 -0.72 -3.77 -11.17
C LEU A 27 -1.82 -2.92 -11.81
N ASN A 28 -1.65 -2.58 -13.08
CA ASN A 28 -2.72 -1.96 -13.86
C ASN A 28 -3.73 -3.04 -14.30
N THR A 29 -4.64 -3.42 -13.41
CA THR A 29 -5.71 -4.38 -13.69
C THR A 29 -6.93 -3.68 -14.31
N GLU A 30 -6.78 -2.91 -15.39
CA GLU A 30 -7.91 -2.71 -16.30
C GLU A 30 -8.38 -4.09 -16.76
N PHE A 31 -9.70 -4.30 -16.88
CA PHE A 31 -10.39 -5.56 -17.17
C PHE A 31 -10.86 -6.37 -15.96
N GLU A 32 -12.18 -6.59 -15.98
CA GLU A 32 -12.98 -7.23 -14.96
C GLU A 32 -12.41 -8.58 -14.50
N SER A 33 -12.27 -8.70 -13.19
CA SER A 33 -12.08 -9.93 -12.41
C SER A 33 -10.68 -10.55 -12.35
N ILE A 34 -10.48 -11.29 -11.26
CA ILE A 34 -9.42 -12.27 -11.01
C ILE A 34 -9.18 -13.21 -12.22
N TRP A 35 -10.20 -13.44 -13.06
CA TRP A 35 -10.07 -14.22 -14.29
C TRP A 35 -9.25 -13.51 -15.38
N GLY A 36 -9.23 -12.18 -15.39
CA GLY A 36 -8.33 -11.39 -16.21
C GLY A 36 -6.86 -11.67 -15.88
N LEU A 37 -6.49 -11.72 -14.60
CA LEU A 37 -5.13 -12.06 -14.15
C LEU A 37 -4.72 -13.49 -14.55
N LEU A 38 -5.63 -14.46 -14.41
CA LEU A 38 -5.40 -15.85 -14.84
C LEU A 38 -5.20 -15.95 -16.36
N LYS A 39 -6.09 -15.33 -17.14
CA LYS A 39 -6.06 -15.38 -18.61
C LYS A 39 -4.74 -14.84 -19.17
N ILE A 40 -4.20 -13.77 -18.56
CA ILE A 40 -2.90 -13.17 -18.93
C ILE A 40 -1.72 -14.14 -18.74
N PHE A 41 -1.73 -14.96 -17.69
CA PHE A 41 -0.63 -15.89 -17.43
C PHE A 41 -0.65 -17.10 -18.38
N PHE A 42 -1.83 -17.55 -18.80
CA PHE A 42 -1.96 -18.63 -19.78
C PHE A 42 -1.74 -18.15 -21.22
N GLU A 43 -2.15 -16.94 -21.55
CA GLU A 43 -1.87 -16.28 -22.83
C GLU A 43 -0.52 -15.58 -22.73
N ALA A 44 0.59 -16.31 -22.82
CA ALA A 44 2.01 -15.90 -22.73
C ALA A 44 2.37 -14.50 -23.29
N SER A 45 1.85 -13.47 -22.65
CA SER A 45 2.01 -12.07 -22.96
C SER A 45 2.65 -11.51 -21.71
N ILE A 46 3.99 -11.51 -21.73
CA ILE A 46 4.88 -10.84 -20.77
C ILE A 46 4.51 -9.35 -20.61
N ASP A 47 3.62 -8.85 -21.46
CA ASP A 47 3.18 -7.48 -21.58
C ASP A 47 1.78 -7.28 -20.97
N LYS A 48 1.66 -7.34 -19.64
CA LYS A 48 0.77 -6.39 -18.95
C LYS A 48 1.52 -5.65 -17.85
N LYS A 49 1.43 -4.33 -17.99
CA LYS A 49 2.33 -3.31 -17.47
C LYS A 49 1.97 -3.02 -16.02
N SER A 50 2.95 -3.10 -15.14
CA SER A 50 2.87 -2.42 -13.85
C SER A 50 2.44 -0.97 -14.08
N ILE A 51 1.73 -0.37 -13.13
CA ILE A 51 1.40 1.06 -13.27
C ILE A 51 2.73 1.81 -13.49
N PRO A 52 2.82 2.71 -14.49
CA PRO A 52 4.11 3.33 -14.83
C PRO A 52 4.78 3.92 -13.59
N GLY A 53 6.05 3.57 -13.39
CA GLY A 53 6.88 4.01 -12.27
C GLY A 53 6.80 3.15 -10.99
N THR A 54 5.86 2.21 -10.85
CA THR A 54 5.74 1.42 -9.60
C THR A 54 6.88 0.46 -9.36
N THR A 55 7.30 -0.27 -10.40
CA THR A 55 8.39 -1.25 -10.30
C THR A 55 9.68 -0.56 -9.86
N GLU A 56 10.01 0.56 -10.50
CA GLU A 56 11.19 1.35 -10.17
C GLU A 56 11.04 1.93 -8.78
N LEU A 57 9.85 2.42 -8.40
CA LEU A 57 9.65 2.95 -7.06
C LEU A 57 9.87 1.89 -5.98
N LEU A 58 9.36 0.67 -6.17
CA LEU A 58 9.58 -0.45 -5.25
C LEU A 58 11.08 -0.81 -5.16
N LEU A 59 11.78 -0.82 -6.29
CA LEU A 59 13.24 -1.04 -6.31
C LEU A 59 13.99 0.08 -5.58
N GLU A 60 13.56 1.33 -5.71
CA GLU A 60 14.17 2.47 -5.03
C GLU A 60 13.84 2.51 -3.54
N LEU A 61 12.63 2.17 -3.14
CA LEU A 61 12.27 2.01 -1.74
C LEU A 61 13.11 0.92 -1.09
N ARG A 62 13.33 -0.20 -1.79
CA ARG A 62 14.20 -1.29 -1.34
C ARG A 62 15.65 -0.83 -1.14
N ARG A 63 16.15 0.01 -2.05
CA ARG A 63 17.51 0.56 -2.05
C ARG A 63 17.71 1.65 -0.99
N GLY A 64 16.69 2.45 -0.71
CA GLY A 64 16.78 3.59 0.19
C GLY A 64 17.61 4.74 -0.37
N VAL A 65 18.18 5.53 0.54
CA VAL A 65 19.19 6.56 0.23
C VAL A 65 20.59 5.94 0.28
N GLU A 66 21.51 6.40 -0.57
CA GLU A 66 22.87 5.81 -0.72
C GLU A 66 23.67 5.75 0.61
N THR A 67 23.29 6.54 1.61
CA THR A 67 23.93 6.64 2.92
C THR A 67 23.40 5.66 3.97
N GLU A 68 22.30 4.95 3.69
CA GLU A 68 21.70 3.98 4.63
C GLU A 68 22.14 2.56 4.29
N ILE A 69 22.89 1.94 5.20
CA ILE A 69 23.19 0.50 5.13
C ILE A 69 21.98 -0.24 5.70
N GLY A 70 21.02 -0.58 4.84
CA GLY A 70 19.82 -1.30 5.25
C GLY A 70 19.01 -1.79 4.07
N ILE A 71 18.36 -2.95 4.22
CA ILE A 71 17.35 -3.41 3.26
C ILE A 71 15.99 -2.98 3.83
N HIS A 72 15.32 -2.06 3.16
CA HIS A 72 13.99 -1.62 3.58
C HIS A 72 12.95 -2.73 3.34
N PRO A 73 12.19 -3.14 4.37
CA PRO A 73 11.23 -4.22 4.23
C PRO A 73 10.02 -3.81 3.38
N ILE A 74 9.65 -4.68 2.43
CA ILE A 74 8.49 -4.49 1.55
C ILE A 74 7.57 -5.68 1.70
N TYR A 75 6.32 -5.43 2.07
CA TYR A 75 5.28 -6.44 2.18
C TYR A 75 4.10 -6.08 1.30
N PHE A 76 3.39 -7.10 0.83
CA PHE A 76 2.16 -6.94 0.06
C PHE A 76 0.93 -7.43 0.83
N ILE A 77 -0.18 -6.71 0.70
CA ILE A 77 -1.51 -7.18 1.09
C ILE A 77 -2.36 -7.20 -0.18
N SER A 78 -3.12 -8.27 -0.41
CA SER A 78 -4.03 -8.32 -1.55
C SER A 78 -5.33 -9.04 -1.20
N ALA A 79 -6.42 -8.56 -1.79
CA ALA A 79 -7.71 -9.24 -1.78
C ALA A 79 -7.73 -10.50 -2.67
N SER A 80 -6.66 -10.75 -3.41
CA SER A 80 -6.48 -11.92 -4.26
C SER A 80 -6.50 -13.24 -3.46
N PRO A 81 -7.13 -14.30 -4.00
CA PRO A 81 -7.12 -15.63 -3.41
C PRO A 81 -5.71 -16.20 -3.19
N VAL A 82 -5.53 -17.01 -2.15
CA VAL A 82 -4.27 -17.74 -1.86
C VAL A 82 -3.75 -18.57 -3.04
N TRP A 83 -4.63 -19.13 -3.85
CA TRP A 83 -4.21 -19.96 -5.00
C TRP A 83 -3.53 -19.15 -6.12
N LEU A 84 -3.70 -17.82 -6.15
CA LEU A 84 -2.99 -16.91 -7.08
C LEU A 84 -1.56 -16.59 -6.65
N LYS A 85 -1.10 -17.06 -5.49
CA LYS A 85 0.21 -16.74 -4.94
C LYS A 85 1.34 -16.90 -5.97
N LYS A 86 1.42 -18.05 -6.63
CA LYS A 86 2.52 -18.36 -7.58
C LYS A 86 2.53 -17.43 -8.80
N ILE A 87 1.36 -16.98 -9.23
CA ILE A 87 1.19 -16.04 -10.34
C ILE A 87 1.71 -14.67 -9.93
N LEU A 88 1.28 -14.17 -8.77
CA LEU A 88 1.77 -12.89 -8.22
C LEU A 88 3.29 -12.92 -8.00
N GLU A 89 3.82 -13.99 -7.41
CA GLU A 89 5.25 -14.16 -7.21
C GLU A 89 6.04 -14.24 -8.51
N GLY A 90 5.53 -14.95 -9.50
CA GLY A 90 6.14 -14.98 -10.84
C GLY A 90 6.21 -13.59 -11.45
N LYS A 91 5.14 -12.79 -11.29
CA LYS A 91 5.12 -11.39 -11.76
C LYS A 91 6.14 -10.52 -11.03
N PHE A 92 6.21 -10.59 -9.69
CA PHE A 92 7.21 -9.86 -8.92
C PHE A 92 8.63 -10.24 -9.36
N LEU A 93 8.88 -11.53 -9.61
CA LEU A 93 10.18 -12.01 -10.08
C LEU A 93 10.54 -11.47 -11.46
N VAL A 94 9.61 -11.50 -12.42
CA VAL A 94 9.81 -10.94 -13.78
C VAL A 94 10.15 -9.44 -13.71
N ASP A 95 9.51 -8.71 -12.79
CA ASP A 95 9.76 -7.28 -12.60
C ASP A 95 10.99 -6.97 -11.73
N GLY A 96 11.66 -7.99 -11.19
CA GLY A 96 12.77 -7.82 -10.25
C GLY A 96 12.36 -7.29 -8.87
N VAL A 97 11.06 -7.24 -8.56
CA VAL A 97 10.51 -6.75 -7.30
C VAL A 97 10.73 -7.79 -6.19
N GLN A 98 11.73 -7.54 -5.35
CA GLN A 98 11.94 -8.31 -4.13
C GLN A 98 10.98 -7.85 -3.02
N HIS A 99 10.42 -8.81 -2.29
CA HIS A 99 9.52 -8.55 -1.17
C HIS A 99 9.73 -9.56 -0.06
N ASP A 100 9.31 -9.20 1.15
CA ASP A 100 9.58 -9.91 2.40
C ASP A 100 8.38 -10.68 2.91
N GLY A 101 7.21 -10.47 2.31
CA GLY A 101 6.04 -11.29 2.53
C GLY A 101 4.82 -10.79 1.79
N ILE A 102 3.80 -11.64 1.74
CA ILE A 102 2.51 -11.33 1.13
C ILE A 102 1.36 -11.91 1.96
N THR A 103 0.31 -11.12 2.15
CA THR A 103 -0.94 -11.55 2.79
C THR A 103 -2.05 -11.66 1.75
N LEU A 104 -2.60 -12.87 1.61
CA LEU A 104 -3.63 -13.21 0.62
C LEU A 104 -4.92 -13.70 1.27
N LYS A 105 -6.00 -13.67 0.49
CA LYS A 105 -7.33 -14.05 0.94
C LYS A 105 -7.53 -15.55 0.87
N ASP A 106 -7.64 -16.16 2.04
CA ASP A 106 -7.92 -17.59 2.18
C ASP A 106 -9.43 -17.83 2.24
N TYR A 107 -10.06 -17.94 1.07
CA TYR A 107 -11.50 -18.17 0.95
C TYR A 107 -11.95 -19.50 1.54
N VAL A 108 -11.10 -20.54 1.52
CA VAL A 108 -11.43 -21.86 2.08
C VAL A 108 -11.53 -21.75 3.59
N ARG A 109 -10.50 -21.18 4.24
CA ARG A 109 -10.52 -20.92 5.68
C ARG A 109 -11.69 -20.01 6.02
N PHE A 110 -11.93 -18.99 5.20
CA PHE A 110 -12.97 -18.02 5.45
C PHE A 110 -14.38 -18.63 5.40
N TRP A 111 -14.65 -19.45 4.39
CA TRP A 111 -15.90 -20.18 4.29
C TRP A 111 -16.06 -21.21 5.41
N LYS A 112 -15.00 -21.99 5.70
CA LYS A 112 -15.00 -23.02 6.76
C LYS A 112 -15.32 -22.43 8.15
N PHE A 113 -14.72 -21.29 8.49
CA PHE A 113 -14.84 -20.72 9.84
C PHE A 113 -15.95 -19.67 9.98
N TYR A 114 -16.25 -18.94 8.91
CA TYR A 114 -17.19 -17.82 8.98
C TYR A 114 -18.46 -18.05 8.16
N ARG A 115 -18.52 -19.08 7.30
CA ARG A 115 -19.67 -19.37 6.41
C ARG A 115 -20.15 -18.15 5.62
N VAL A 116 -19.23 -17.25 5.27
CA VAL A 116 -19.51 -16.04 4.50
C VAL A 116 -18.97 -16.22 3.09
N LEU A 117 -19.83 -16.01 2.10
CA LEU A 117 -19.45 -15.90 0.68
C LEU A 117 -18.45 -14.75 0.48
N PRO A 118 -17.64 -14.76 -0.60
CA PRO A 118 -16.81 -13.61 -0.98
C PRO A 118 -17.63 -12.33 -0.88
N LEU A 119 -17.29 -11.44 0.06
CA LEU A 119 -17.99 -10.15 0.12
C LEU A 119 -17.63 -9.36 -1.12
N LYS A 120 -18.59 -8.59 -1.63
CA LYS A 120 -18.34 -7.57 -2.65
C LYS A 120 -17.47 -6.42 -2.14
N ASN A 121 -17.41 -6.20 -0.82
CA ASN A 121 -16.63 -5.13 -0.22
C ASN A 121 -15.34 -5.67 0.44
N ASN A 122 -14.18 -5.23 -0.08
CA ASN A 122 -12.87 -5.60 0.42
C ASN A 122 -12.46 -4.87 1.71
N PHE A 123 -13.24 -3.87 2.17
CA PHE A 123 -13.01 -3.10 3.39
C PHE A 123 -12.66 -3.97 4.61
N ALA A 124 -13.56 -4.90 4.97
CA ALA A 124 -13.40 -5.74 6.14
C ALA A 124 -12.22 -6.71 6.03
N TYR A 125 -11.95 -7.21 4.83
CA TYR A 125 -10.83 -8.12 4.60
C TYR A 125 -9.50 -7.40 4.67
N LYS A 126 -9.39 -6.20 4.09
CA LYS A 126 -8.17 -5.40 4.10
C LYS A 126 -7.85 -4.97 5.53
N LEU A 127 -8.84 -4.49 6.29
CA LEU A 127 -8.66 -4.19 7.73
C LEU A 127 -8.20 -5.41 8.54
N LEU A 128 -8.86 -6.57 8.37
CA LEU A 128 -8.46 -7.80 9.05
C LEU A 128 -7.04 -8.23 8.65
N SER A 129 -6.64 -8.02 7.39
CA SER A 129 -5.31 -8.36 6.89
C SER A 129 -4.23 -7.50 7.51
N LEU A 130 -4.48 -6.19 7.61
CA LEU A 130 -3.59 -5.24 8.24
C LEU A 130 -3.38 -5.58 9.72
N LEU A 131 -4.46 -5.88 10.44
CA LEU A 131 -4.41 -6.33 11.84
C LEU A 131 -3.57 -7.58 12.03
N VAL A 132 -3.81 -8.61 11.21
CA VAL A 132 -3.05 -9.87 11.28
C VAL A 132 -1.59 -9.65 10.88
N HIS A 133 -1.33 -8.83 9.86
CA HIS A 133 0.02 -8.47 9.44
C HIS A 133 0.77 -7.74 10.57
N ARG A 134 0.14 -6.76 11.22
CA ARG A 134 0.78 -5.98 12.28
C ARG A 134 1.24 -6.82 13.45
N GLN A 135 0.47 -7.83 13.84
CA GLN A 135 0.86 -8.77 14.91
C GLN A 135 2.13 -9.57 14.59
N LEU A 136 2.51 -9.65 13.31
CA LEU A 136 3.73 -10.33 12.87
C LEU A 136 4.93 -9.38 12.78
N MET A 137 4.69 -8.06 12.82
CA MET A 137 5.73 -7.05 12.68
C MET A 137 6.35 -6.69 14.04
N PRO A 138 7.64 -6.32 14.07
CA PRO A 138 8.29 -5.82 15.28
C PRO A 138 7.56 -4.61 15.86
N LYS A 139 7.44 -4.55 17.19
CA LYS A 139 6.68 -3.49 17.87
C LYS A 139 7.20 -2.08 17.57
N GLY A 140 8.53 -1.94 17.45
CA GLY A 140 9.18 -0.67 17.13
C GLY A 140 9.11 -0.26 15.67
N ALA A 141 8.65 -1.13 14.76
CA ALA A 141 8.60 -0.82 13.34
C ALA A 141 7.48 0.17 13.02
N THR A 142 7.80 1.18 12.20
CA THR A 142 6.81 2.10 11.63
C THR A 142 6.40 1.64 10.23
N GLU A 143 5.30 2.17 9.71
CA GLU A 143 4.69 1.73 8.45
C GLU A 143 4.39 2.93 7.54
N THR A 144 4.70 2.78 6.25
CA THR A 144 4.14 3.59 5.18
C THR A 144 3.32 2.69 4.26
N LEU A 145 2.06 3.08 4.05
CA LEU A 145 1.05 2.28 3.36
C LEU A 145 0.83 2.83 1.94
N PHE A 146 0.64 1.95 0.97
CA PHE A 146 0.36 2.30 -0.43
C PHE A 146 -0.93 1.60 -0.88
N GLY A 147 -1.84 2.38 -1.46
CA GLY A 147 -3.13 1.91 -1.98
C GLY A 147 -3.66 2.82 -3.07
N ASP A 148 -4.95 2.71 -3.36
CA ASP A 148 -5.63 3.46 -4.41
C ASP A 148 -7.04 3.94 -4.03
N ASP A 149 -7.64 4.79 -4.88
CA ASP A 149 -9.00 5.30 -4.71
C ASP A 149 -10.07 4.48 -5.46
N PHE A 150 -9.71 3.31 -5.99
CA PHE A 150 -10.66 2.37 -6.58
C PHE A 150 -11.41 1.60 -5.48
N GLU A 151 -10.72 1.22 -4.42
CA GLU A 151 -11.33 0.62 -3.23
C GLU A 151 -11.56 1.64 -2.11
N TYR A 152 -11.47 1.20 -0.85
CA TYR A 152 -11.69 2.03 0.33
C TYR A 152 -10.39 2.27 1.10
N ASP A 153 -9.25 2.31 0.41
CA ASP A 153 -7.93 2.23 1.06
C ASP A 153 -7.66 3.40 1.99
N ALA A 154 -7.96 4.63 1.55
CA ALA A 154 -7.82 5.81 2.39
C ALA A 154 -8.55 5.64 3.73
N HIS A 155 -9.77 5.10 3.70
CA HIS A 155 -10.60 4.89 4.89
C HIS A 155 -10.09 3.69 5.71
N VAL A 156 -9.84 2.54 5.08
CA VAL A 156 -9.37 1.33 5.76
C VAL A 156 -8.02 1.56 6.45
N TYR A 157 -7.08 2.20 5.75
CA TYR A 157 -5.74 2.47 6.26
C TYR A 157 -5.76 3.51 7.38
N SER A 158 -6.60 4.54 7.29
CA SER A 158 -6.76 5.52 8.37
C SER A 158 -7.39 4.89 9.61
N LEU A 159 -8.44 4.08 9.43
CA LEU A 159 -9.08 3.33 10.52
C LEU A 159 -8.12 2.38 11.21
N TYR A 160 -7.31 1.66 10.42
CA TYR A 160 -6.25 0.79 10.93
C TYR A 160 -5.20 1.58 11.73
N ALA A 161 -4.71 2.70 11.20
CA ALA A 161 -3.73 3.55 11.85
C ALA A 161 -4.23 4.08 13.19
N ASP A 162 -5.46 4.61 13.23
CA ASP A 162 -6.06 5.13 14.46
C ASP A 162 -6.26 4.04 15.51
N MET A 163 -6.59 2.82 15.09
CA MET A 163 -6.74 1.69 16.01
C MET A 163 -5.39 1.22 16.58
N ILE A 164 -4.33 1.06 15.77
CA ILE A 164 -3.04 0.58 16.29
C ILE A 164 -2.33 1.64 17.14
N GLU A 165 -2.66 2.91 16.95
CA GLU A 165 -2.15 4.03 17.75
C GLU A 165 -3.03 4.35 18.97
N GLY A 166 -4.06 3.55 19.25
CA GLY A 166 -4.92 3.71 20.43
C GLY A 166 -5.83 4.93 20.40
N LYS A 167 -6.01 5.55 19.23
CA LYS A 167 -6.92 6.69 19.00
C LYS A 167 -8.38 6.27 18.83
N MET A 168 -8.62 4.97 18.69
CA MET A 168 -9.95 4.39 18.57
C MET A 168 -10.10 3.16 19.48
N ASP A 169 -11.16 3.12 20.27
CA ASP A 169 -11.51 1.96 21.08
C ASP A 169 -12.32 0.90 20.30
N LEU A 170 -12.54 -0.26 20.93
CA LEU A 170 -13.26 -1.37 20.31
C LEU A 170 -14.75 -1.07 20.06
N ASN A 171 -15.38 -0.18 20.83
CA ASN A 171 -16.80 0.15 20.66
C ASN A 171 -17.00 1.02 19.43
N HIS A 172 -16.18 2.06 19.28
CA HIS A 172 -16.15 2.92 18.10
C HIS A 172 -15.77 2.14 16.84
N LEU A 173 -14.83 1.19 16.95
CA LEU A 173 -14.51 0.28 15.85
C LEU A 173 -15.71 -0.58 15.47
N GLU A 174 -16.43 -1.16 16.44
CA GLU A 174 -17.62 -1.97 16.17
C GLU A 174 -18.72 -1.16 15.47
N GLU A 175 -18.98 0.06 15.94
CA GLU A 175 -19.95 0.98 15.33
C GLU A 175 -19.56 1.34 13.90
N THR A 176 -18.29 1.72 13.68
CA THR A 176 -17.75 2.00 12.34
C THR A 176 -17.98 0.81 11.40
N LEU A 177 -17.69 -0.40 11.86
CA LEU A 177 -17.90 -1.62 11.08
C LEU A 177 -19.39 -1.90 10.81
N LYS A 178 -20.30 -1.55 11.73
CA LYS A 178 -21.76 -1.66 11.51
C LYS A 178 -22.22 -0.68 10.43
N THR A 179 -21.78 0.58 10.51
CA THR A 179 -22.10 1.63 9.52
C THR A 179 -21.59 1.28 8.12
N GLN A 180 -20.42 0.64 8.03
CA GLN A 180 -19.86 0.14 6.77
C GLN A 180 -20.53 -1.16 6.26
N GLY A 181 -21.61 -1.64 6.91
CA GLY A 181 -22.35 -2.82 6.49
C GLY A 181 -21.59 -4.14 6.68
N VAL A 182 -20.56 -4.17 7.53
CA VAL A 182 -19.77 -5.39 7.76
C VAL A 182 -20.61 -6.42 8.52
N LYS A 183 -20.69 -7.63 7.96
CA LYS A 183 -21.45 -8.75 8.56
C LYS A 183 -20.95 -9.07 9.97
N ASN A 184 -21.87 -9.41 10.88
CA ASN A 184 -21.57 -9.64 12.30
C ASN A 184 -20.40 -10.59 12.54
N ILE A 185 -20.35 -11.71 11.81
CA ILE A 185 -19.29 -12.70 11.95
C ILE A 185 -17.90 -12.18 11.58
N LEU A 186 -17.82 -11.26 10.61
CA LEU A 186 -16.59 -10.55 10.25
C LEU A 186 -16.22 -9.48 11.27
N ARG A 187 -17.21 -8.73 11.76
CA ARG A 187 -16.97 -7.76 12.83
C ARG A 187 -16.37 -8.43 14.04
N LYS A 188 -16.92 -9.57 14.47
CA LYS A 188 -16.37 -10.37 15.58
C LYS A 188 -14.92 -10.81 15.32
N ALA A 189 -14.59 -11.20 14.10
CA ALA A 189 -13.21 -11.56 13.74
C ALA A 189 -12.26 -10.35 13.82
N ILE A 190 -12.67 -9.20 13.29
CA ILE A 190 -11.88 -7.95 13.34
C ILE A 190 -11.70 -7.50 14.78
N LEU A 191 -12.78 -7.44 15.58
CA LEU A 191 -12.74 -7.05 16.98
C LEU A 191 -11.88 -7.99 17.82
N LYS A 192 -11.85 -9.29 17.49
CA LYS A 192 -10.95 -10.25 18.14
C LYS A 192 -9.49 -9.92 17.86
N GLU A 193 -9.11 -9.70 16.60
CA GLU A 193 -7.72 -9.37 16.25
C GLU A 193 -7.30 -7.99 16.77
N ALA A 194 -8.21 -7.02 16.75
CA ALA A 194 -8.00 -5.72 17.37
C ALA A 194 -7.79 -5.87 18.88
N ARG A 195 -8.70 -6.55 19.59
CA ARG A 195 -8.56 -6.79 21.04
C ARG A 195 -7.24 -7.45 21.38
N LYS A 196 -6.84 -8.47 20.61
CA LYS A 196 -5.56 -9.15 20.79
C LYS A 196 -4.39 -8.14 20.69
N PHE A 197 -4.38 -7.32 19.63
CA PHE A 197 -3.36 -6.29 19.46
C PHE A 197 -3.33 -5.31 20.64
N LEU A 198 -4.48 -4.76 21.04
CA LEU A 198 -4.58 -3.77 22.14
C LEU A 198 -4.19 -4.37 23.50
N THR A 199 -4.34 -5.68 23.71
CA THR A 199 -3.98 -6.35 24.98
C THR A 199 -2.49 -6.67 25.05
N GLU A 200 -1.86 -6.97 23.92
CA GLU A 200 -0.47 -7.43 23.84
C GLU A 200 0.54 -6.31 23.62
N ASN A 201 0.08 -5.08 23.38
CA ASN A 201 0.93 -3.94 23.03
C ASN A 201 0.59 -2.72 23.90
N ASP A 202 1.64 -2.10 24.44
CA ASP A 202 1.55 -0.76 24.98
C ASP A 202 1.53 0.23 23.81
N PHE A 203 0.60 1.18 23.85
CA PHE A 203 0.58 2.25 22.86
C PHE A 203 1.81 3.11 23.04
N SER A 204 2.70 3.03 22.05
CA SER A 204 3.80 3.98 21.90
C SER A 204 3.22 5.39 21.74
N LYS A 205 3.84 6.40 22.36
CA LYS A 205 3.50 7.82 22.12
C LYS A 205 3.82 8.27 20.70
N GLN A 206 4.57 7.48 19.94
CA GLN A 206 4.97 7.79 18.57
C GLN A 206 3.99 7.19 17.55
N PRO A 207 3.74 7.89 16.41
CA PRO A 207 2.94 7.35 15.31
C PRO A 207 3.53 6.04 14.80
N ILE A 208 2.67 5.05 14.55
CA ILE A 208 3.09 3.78 13.94
C ILE A 208 2.95 3.88 12.42
N VAL A 209 1.88 4.49 11.92
CA VAL A 209 1.70 4.73 10.48
C VAL A 209 2.14 6.16 10.16
N ASN A 210 3.23 6.30 9.42
CA ASN A 210 3.78 7.60 9.05
C ASN A 210 2.96 8.25 7.93
N HIS A 211 2.76 7.52 6.84
CA HIS A 211 2.16 8.03 5.61
C HIS A 211 1.28 6.98 4.94
N ILE A 212 0.21 7.45 4.30
CA ILE A 212 -0.69 6.63 3.50
C ILE A 212 -0.76 7.22 2.10
N PHE A 213 -0.03 6.66 1.15
CA PHE A 213 -0.10 7.07 -0.25
C PHE A 213 -1.30 6.44 -0.94
N ILE A 214 -2.11 7.27 -1.59
CA ILE A 214 -3.28 6.83 -2.36
C ILE A 214 -3.12 7.25 -3.81
N TYR A 215 -2.91 6.29 -4.70
CA TYR A 215 -2.90 6.51 -6.13
C TYR A 215 -4.33 6.75 -6.64
N MET A 216 -4.58 7.95 -7.17
CA MET A 216 -5.91 8.38 -7.59
C MET A 216 -6.23 7.94 -9.03
N ILE A 217 -6.44 6.63 -9.22
CA ILE A 217 -6.84 6.06 -10.51
C ILE A 217 -8.25 6.49 -10.95
N ARG A 218 -9.16 6.78 -10.00
CA ARG A 218 -10.50 7.32 -10.27
C ARG A 218 -10.56 8.84 -10.30
N HIS A 219 -9.43 9.52 -10.07
CA HIS A 219 -9.37 10.97 -9.97
C HIS A 219 -10.34 11.54 -8.94
N THR A 220 -10.49 10.87 -7.79
CA THR A 220 -11.35 11.32 -6.69
C THR A 220 -11.00 12.74 -6.25
N ASP A 221 -12.01 13.54 -5.92
CA ASP A 221 -11.82 14.92 -5.44
C ASP A 221 -10.94 14.95 -4.19
N LEU A 222 -9.93 15.84 -4.19
CA LEU A 222 -8.98 16.00 -3.09
C LEU A 222 -9.65 16.32 -1.75
N HIS A 223 -10.82 16.97 -1.77
CA HIS A 223 -11.59 17.31 -0.57
C HIS A 223 -12.00 16.05 0.22
N VAL A 224 -12.26 14.93 -0.46
CA VAL A 224 -12.63 13.66 0.19
C VAL A 224 -11.53 13.17 1.14
N PHE A 225 -10.26 13.47 0.84
CA PHE A 225 -9.13 13.05 1.65
C PHE A 225 -8.82 13.97 2.83
N LYS A 226 -9.43 15.16 2.94
CA LYS A 226 -9.17 16.10 4.05
C LYS A 226 -9.50 15.53 5.42
N GLN A 227 -10.44 14.59 5.49
CA GLN A 227 -10.79 13.89 6.72
C GLN A 227 -9.73 12.86 7.17
N PHE A 228 -8.75 12.53 6.32
CA PHE A 228 -7.73 11.52 6.56
C PHE A 228 -6.34 12.19 6.65
N PRO A 229 -5.89 12.63 7.84
CA PRO A 229 -4.71 13.50 7.97
C PRO A 229 -3.38 12.85 7.54
N ARG A 230 -3.31 11.51 7.49
CA ARG A 230 -2.11 10.76 7.04
C ARG A 230 -2.13 10.46 5.54
N VAL A 231 -3.25 10.70 4.87
CA VAL A 231 -3.42 10.35 3.46
C VAL A 231 -2.80 11.40 2.56
N ILE A 232 -1.95 10.92 1.65
CA ILE A 232 -1.26 11.71 0.64
C ILE A 232 -1.78 11.23 -0.72
N PRO A 233 -2.80 11.89 -1.29
CA PRO A 233 -3.35 11.50 -2.58
C PRO A 233 -2.40 11.94 -3.71
N THR A 234 -2.03 11.02 -4.60
CA THR A 234 -1.11 11.26 -5.72
C THR A 234 -1.74 10.84 -7.03
N ARG A 235 -1.58 11.64 -8.09
CA ARG A 235 -2.14 11.37 -9.43
C ARG A 235 -1.28 10.44 -10.26
N ASN A 236 -0.02 10.27 -9.91
CA ASN A 236 0.93 9.39 -10.58
C ASN A 236 2.13 9.09 -9.68
N TYR A 237 2.99 8.16 -10.11
CA TYR A 237 4.14 7.75 -9.33
C TYR A 237 5.34 8.69 -9.41
N ILE A 238 5.36 9.67 -10.34
CA ILE A 238 6.31 10.80 -10.24
C ILE A 238 6.03 11.58 -8.97
N GLN A 239 4.75 11.85 -8.67
CA GLN A 239 4.37 12.56 -7.47
C GLN A 239 4.74 11.79 -6.20
N THR A 240 4.42 10.50 -6.14
CA THR A 240 4.79 9.64 -5.00
C THR A 240 6.31 9.65 -4.79
N ALA A 241 7.09 9.49 -5.86
CA ALA A 241 8.55 9.50 -5.79
C ALA A 241 9.11 10.86 -5.34
N ALA A 242 8.56 11.98 -5.81
CA ALA A 242 9.01 13.31 -5.41
C ALA A 242 8.83 13.55 -3.91
N ILE A 243 7.68 13.12 -3.36
CA ILE A 243 7.40 13.23 -1.91
C ILE A 243 8.32 12.31 -1.11
N LEU A 244 8.59 11.09 -1.60
CA LEU A 244 9.53 10.18 -0.95
C LEU A 244 10.97 10.70 -1.00
N TYR A 245 11.34 11.44 -2.06
CA TYR A 245 12.62 12.13 -2.13
C TYR A 245 12.72 13.28 -1.11
N GLU A 246 11.71 14.15 -1.02
CA GLU A 246 11.61 15.20 0.03
C GLU A 246 11.77 14.60 1.43
N LYS A 247 11.16 13.42 1.65
CA LYS A 247 11.23 12.67 2.91
C LYS A 247 12.51 11.85 3.10
N LYS A 248 13.47 11.95 2.18
CA LYS A 248 14.75 11.23 2.20
C LYS A 248 14.57 9.71 2.30
N ARG A 249 13.55 9.17 1.61
CA ARG A 249 13.29 7.71 1.51
C ARG A 249 13.84 7.10 0.23
N ILE A 250 14.04 7.92 -0.80
CA ILE A 250 14.73 7.53 -2.01
C ILE A 250 15.76 8.60 -2.35
N SER A 251 16.83 8.19 -3.04
CA SER A 251 17.83 9.14 -3.56
C SER A 251 17.29 9.96 -4.73
N LYS A 252 17.97 11.07 -5.07
CA LYS A 252 17.69 11.82 -6.30
C LYS A 252 17.77 10.92 -7.53
N LYS A 253 18.84 10.12 -7.65
CA LYS A 253 18.99 9.13 -8.74
C LYS A 253 17.84 8.12 -8.77
N GLY A 254 17.30 7.75 -7.60
CA GLY A 254 16.13 6.90 -7.51
C GLY A 254 14.88 7.57 -8.11
N PHE A 255 14.60 8.81 -7.71
CA PHE A 255 13.53 9.60 -8.31
C PHE A 255 13.66 9.67 -9.84
N GLN A 256 14.87 9.93 -10.35
CA GLN A 256 15.16 10.01 -11.78
C GLN A 256 14.80 8.72 -12.54
N ARG A 257 15.13 7.56 -11.97
CA ARG A 257 14.77 6.25 -12.55
C ARG A 257 13.26 6.06 -12.61
N VAL A 258 12.54 6.43 -11.54
CA VAL A 258 11.08 6.37 -11.50
C VAL A 258 10.47 7.29 -12.56
N ALA A 259 10.93 8.54 -12.64
CA ALA A 259 10.43 9.53 -13.58
C ALA A 259 10.68 9.11 -15.04
N ASN A 260 11.88 8.66 -15.38
CA ASN A 260 12.20 8.14 -16.71
C ASN A 260 11.31 6.96 -17.09
N ALA A 261 11.15 6.01 -16.17
CA ALA A 261 10.35 4.82 -16.44
C ALA A 261 8.83 5.12 -16.49
N PHE A 262 8.38 6.17 -15.82
CA PHE A 262 7.03 6.70 -15.97
C PHE A 262 6.85 7.28 -17.38
N GLU A 263 7.70 8.22 -17.79
CA GLU A 263 7.59 8.91 -19.08
C GLU A 263 7.73 7.98 -20.30
N LEU A 264 8.54 6.92 -20.20
CA LEU A 264 8.68 5.91 -21.26
C LEU A 264 7.40 5.10 -21.48
N ARG A 265 6.59 4.89 -20.43
CA ARG A 265 5.42 4.00 -20.46
C ARG A 265 4.08 4.74 -20.40
N TYR A 266 4.08 6.01 -20.02
CA TYR A 266 2.87 6.82 -19.90
C TYR A 266 2.62 7.63 -21.18
N PRO A 267 1.37 7.73 -21.67
CA PRO A 267 1.05 8.57 -22.82
C PRO A 267 1.46 10.03 -22.59
N LYS A 268 2.21 10.62 -23.54
CA LYS A 268 2.83 11.97 -23.44
C LYS A 268 1.85 13.13 -23.18
N ASN A 269 0.55 12.90 -23.25
CA ASN A 269 -0.51 13.90 -23.37
C ASN A 269 -1.40 14.05 -22.12
N GLN A 270 -1.08 13.40 -20.98
CA GLN A 270 -1.89 13.47 -19.77
C GLN A 270 -1.17 14.09 -18.56
N TRP A 271 0.08 13.68 -18.27
CA TRP A 271 0.87 14.23 -17.17
C TRP A 271 2.36 14.27 -17.54
N SER A 272 3.00 15.42 -17.35
CA SER A 272 4.44 15.59 -17.50
C SER A 272 5.13 15.60 -16.14
N LEU A 273 6.46 15.42 -16.11
CA LEU A 273 7.28 15.65 -14.92
C LEU A 273 7.01 17.04 -14.33
N ASN A 274 7.07 18.09 -15.14
CA ASN A 274 6.91 19.46 -14.69
C ASN A 274 5.51 19.73 -14.11
N SER A 275 4.46 19.32 -14.80
CA SER A 275 3.08 19.49 -14.32
C SER A 275 2.82 18.69 -13.04
N SER A 276 3.45 17.53 -12.88
CA SER A 276 3.34 16.72 -11.67
C SER A 276 4.03 17.39 -10.48
N LEU A 277 5.21 17.98 -10.67
CA LEU A 277 5.97 18.66 -9.62
C LEU A 277 5.36 20.01 -9.24
N LEU A 278 4.91 20.80 -10.22
CA LEU A 278 4.19 22.07 -9.98
C LEU A 278 2.96 21.84 -9.10
N GLU A 279 2.16 20.83 -9.42
CA GLU A 279 0.95 20.54 -8.65
C GLU A 279 1.23 20.11 -7.20
N LEU A 280 2.32 19.40 -6.96
CA LEU A 280 2.73 19.05 -5.60
C LEU A 280 3.22 20.27 -4.81
N GLU A 281 3.96 21.16 -5.48
CA GLU A 281 4.41 22.43 -4.91
C GLU A 281 3.22 23.32 -4.53
N ASP A 282 2.25 23.48 -5.44
CA ASP A 282 1.01 24.25 -5.20
C ASP A 282 0.20 23.69 -4.02
N ARG A 283 0.26 22.36 -3.80
CA ARG A 283 -0.38 21.67 -2.68
C ARG A 283 0.46 21.67 -1.39
N GLY A 284 1.67 22.21 -1.42
CA GLY A 284 2.59 22.21 -0.29
C GLY A 284 3.09 20.83 0.13
N LEU A 285 3.07 19.83 -0.77
CA LEU A 285 3.51 18.46 -0.49
C LEU A 285 5.01 18.25 -0.70
N ILE A 286 5.66 19.14 -1.45
CA ILE A 286 7.11 19.25 -1.58
C ILE A 286 7.51 20.72 -1.49
N SER A 287 8.76 20.98 -1.08
CA SER A 287 9.28 22.35 -1.06
C SER A 287 9.61 22.86 -2.46
N GLN A 288 9.62 24.19 -2.64
CA GLN A 288 10.07 24.82 -3.89
C GLN A 288 11.53 24.44 -4.22
N ALA A 289 12.37 24.25 -3.20
CA ALA A 289 13.75 23.80 -3.35
C ALA A 289 13.81 22.39 -3.96
N THR A 290 13.03 21.44 -3.41
CA THR A 290 12.93 20.08 -3.96
C THR A 290 12.34 20.07 -5.36
N SER A 291 11.25 20.82 -5.58
CA SER A 291 10.61 20.95 -6.88
C SER A 291 11.61 21.42 -7.94
N SER A 292 12.41 22.43 -7.61
CA SER A 292 13.48 22.96 -8.48
C SER A 292 14.57 21.91 -8.71
N ASP A 293 15.10 21.31 -7.65
CA ASP A 293 16.15 20.28 -7.73
C ASP A 293 15.76 19.07 -8.61
N LEU A 294 14.47 18.70 -8.60
CA LEU A 294 13.88 17.62 -9.38
C LEU A 294 13.41 18.02 -10.79
N ARG A 295 13.46 19.30 -11.18
CA ARG A 295 13.17 19.75 -12.56
C ARG A 295 14.43 19.82 -13.42
N PHE A 296 15.56 20.23 -12.84
CA PHE A 296 16.80 20.53 -13.58
C PHE A 296 17.74 19.34 -13.80
N TRP A 297 17.25 18.10 -13.73
CA TRP A 297 18.12 16.92 -13.83
C TRP A 297 18.15 16.25 -15.19
N LYS A 298 17.27 16.65 -16.11
CA LYS A 298 17.38 16.30 -17.53
C LYS A 298 18.39 17.21 -18.19
#